data_AF-A0A4R9P7I5-F1
#
_entry.id   AF-A0A4R9P7I5-F1
#
_cell.length_a   1.000
_cell.length_b   1.000
_cell.length_c   1.000
_cell.angle_alpha   90.00
_cell.angle_beta   90.00
_cell.angle_gamma   90.00
#
_symmetry.space_group_name_H-M   'P 1'
#
loop_
_entity.id
_entity.type
_entity.pdbx_description
1 polymer ?
#
loop_
_entity_poly.entity_id
_entity_poly.type
_entity_poly.pdbx_seq_one_letter_code
_entity_poly.pdbx_strand_id
1 'polypeptide(L)' 'MAREQLSEPRFNWNGFADRPQLAAALTDHVAALLTNAIGQRGTALLAVSGGTTPAKFFAALSAIP' A
#
# COMPACT_ATOMS: atom_id res chain seq x y z
N MET A 1 -21.41 19.21 19.02
CA MET A 1 -21.73 19.48 17.60
C MET A 1 -20.45 19.44 16.74
N ALA A 2 -19.75 18.29 16.64
CA ALA A 2 -18.59 18.14 15.74
C ALA A 2 -18.17 16.66 15.54
N ARG A 3 -19.10 15.70 15.72
CA ARG A 3 -18.78 14.26 15.70
C ARG A 3 -19.50 13.48 14.59
N GLU A 4 -20.15 14.17 13.64
CA GLU A 4 -21.15 13.57 12.75
C GLU A 4 -20.83 13.61 11.26
N GLN A 5 -19.57 13.80 10.86
CA GLN A 5 -19.17 13.61 9.47
C GLN A 5 -17.92 12.74 9.36
N LEU A 6 -18.01 11.50 9.82
CA LEU A 6 -17.17 10.44 9.29
C LEU A 6 -17.99 9.79 8.18
N SER A 7 -17.70 10.19 6.94
CA SER A 7 -18.19 9.54 5.73
C SER A 7 -18.08 8.02 5.89
N GLU A 8 -19.10 7.28 5.46
CA GLU A 8 -19.08 5.82 5.49
C GLU A 8 -17.77 5.29 4.89
N PRO A 9 -17.04 4.39 5.58
CA PRO A 9 -15.82 3.84 5.02
C PRO A 9 -16.17 3.00 3.80
N ARG A 10 -15.89 3.53 2.61
CA ARG A 10 -15.89 2.78 1.36
C ARG A 10 -14.65 1.90 1.35
N PHE A 11 -14.82 0.62 1.64
CA PHE A 11 -13.77 -0.37 1.42
C PHE A 11 -14.04 -1.13 0.12
N ASN A 12 -12.98 -1.42 -0.63
CA ASN A 12 -13.02 -2.33 -1.77
C ASN A 12 -12.31 -3.63 -1.38
N TRP A 13 -12.99 -4.76 -1.53
CA TRP A 13 -12.40 -6.07 -1.25
C TRP A 13 -11.61 -6.56 -2.48
N ASN A 14 -10.31 -6.81 -2.29
CA ASN A 14 -9.44 -7.36 -3.33
C ASN A 14 -9.05 -8.78 -2.94
N GLY A 15 -9.62 -9.78 -3.63
CA GLY A 15 -9.31 -11.19 -3.43
C GLY A 15 -8.10 -11.61 -4.27
N PHE A 16 -7.21 -12.40 -3.67
CA PHE A 16 -6.04 -12.98 -4.35
C PHE A 16 -6.03 -14.48 -4.12
N ALA A 17 -5.61 -15.25 -5.13
CA ALA A 17 -5.58 -16.71 -5.03
C ALA A 17 -4.51 -17.20 -4.03
N ASP A 18 -3.42 -16.44 -3.88
CA ASP A 18 -2.31 -16.80 -3.00
C ASP A 18 -1.55 -15.57 -2.47
N ARG A 19 -0.65 -15.82 -1.50
CA ARG A 19 0.16 -14.78 -0.85
C ARG A 19 1.16 -14.10 -1.81
N PRO A 20 1.85 -14.81 -2.73
CA PRO A 20 2.66 -14.18 -3.76
C PRO A 20 1.90 -13.19 -4.66
N GLN A 21 0.72 -13.56 -5.16
CA GLN A 21 -0.11 -12.68 -5.99
C GLN A 21 -0.55 -11.42 -5.23
N LEU A 22 -0.95 -11.59 -3.97
CA LEU A 22 -1.25 -10.47 -3.09
C LEU A 22 -0.03 -9.54 -2.93
N ALA A 23 1.16 -10.10 -2.72
CA ALA A 23 2.37 -9.29 -2.55
C ALA A 23 2.72 -8.52 -3.82
N ALA A 24 2.69 -9.17 -4.99
CA ALA A 24 2.96 -8.52 -6.27
C ALA A 24 1.98 -7.37 -6.57
N ALA A 25 0.68 -7.64 -6.46
CA ALA A 25 -0.35 -6.62 -6.71
C ALA A 25 -0.27 -5.44 -5.73
N LEU A 26 0.00 -5.72 -4.45
CA LEU A 26 0.21 -4.67 -3.45
C LEU A 26 1.45 -3.84 -3.76
N THR A 27 2.54 -4.49 -4.17
CA THR A 27 3.80 -3.86 -4.57
C THR A 27 3.61 -2.92 -5.75
N ASP A 28 2.97 -3.38 -6.83
CA ASP A 28 2.72 -2.54 -8.02
C ASP A 28 1.89 -1.31 -7.67
N HIS A 29 0.82 -1.50 -6.88
CA HIS A 29 -0.05 -0.40 -6.48
C HIS A 29 0.67 0.62 -5.60
N VAL A 30 1.37 0.16 -4.56
CA VAL A 30 2.06 1.06 -3.63
C VAL A 30 3.24 1.74 -4.31
N ALA A 31 4.01 1.07 -5.16
CA ALA A 31 5.10 1.68 -5.91
C ALA A 31 4.62 2.83 -6.79
N ALA A 32 3.51 2.66 -7.51
CA ALA A 32 2.92 3.73 -8.31
C ALA A 32 2.55 4.96 -7.44
N LEU A 33 1.97 4.74 -6.26
CA LEU A 33 1.62 5.82 -5.32
C LEU A 33 2.86 6.52 -4.77
N LEU A 34 3.90 5.76 -4.40
CA LEU A 34 5.15 6.31 -3.88
C LEU A 34 5.89 7.11 -4.95
N THR A 35 6.02 6.59 -6.16
CA THR A 35 6.65 7.29 -7.29
C THR A 35 5.92 8.59 -7.60
N ASN A 36 4.58 8.57 -7.64
CA ASN A 36 3.80 9.78 -7.85
C ASN A 36 4.02 10.79 -6.71
N ALA A 37 3.93 10.34 -5.45
CA ALA A 37 4.14 11.17 -4.27
C ALA A 37 5.53 11.85 -4.26
N ILE A 38 6.58 11.09 -4.59
CA ILE A 38 7.95 11.60 -4.71
C ILE A 38 8.03 12.60 -5.86
N GLY A 39 7.47 12.29 -7.03
CA GLY A 39 7.46 13.21 -8.17
C GLY A 39 6.77 14.55 -7.88
N GLN A 40 5.72 14.54 -7.05
CA GLN A 40 4.96 15.75 -6.71
C GLN A 40 5.56 16.56 -5.55
N ARG A 41 6.17 15.89 -4.55
CA ARG A 41 6.58 16.54 -3.28
C ARG A 41 8.06 16.35 -2.92
N GLY A 42 8.82 15.63 -3.73
CA GLY A 42 10.21 15.24 -3.45
C GLY A 42 10.37 14.13 -2.41
N THR A 43 9.29 13.64 -1.80
CA THR A 43 9.33 12.59 -0.77
C THR A 43 8.01 11.85 -0.65
N ALA A 44 8.05 10.61 -0.16
CA ALA A 44 6.90 9.79 0.20
C ALA A 44 7.12 9.11 1.55
N LEU A 45 6.02 8.83 2.25
CA LEU A 45 6.00 8.15 3.54
C LEU A 45 5.06 6.95 3.44
N LEU A 46 5.50 5.81 3.97
CA LEU A 46 4.73 4.59 4.05
C LEU A 46 4.75 4.06 5.48
N ALA A 47 3.58 4.02 6.11
CA ALA A 47 3.42 3.31 7.38
C ALA A 47 3.17 1.82 7.11
N VAL A 48 3.90 0.96 7.80
CA VAL A 48 3.77 -0.51 7.66
C VAL A 48 3.51 -1.18 8.99
N SER A 49 2.87 -2.34 8.94
CA SER A 49 2.79 -3.25 10.10
C SER A 49 4.18 -3.77 10.46
N GLY A 50 4.46 -3.98 11.75
CA GLY A 50 5.66 -4.67 12.20
C GLY A 50 5.64 -6.19 11.93
N GLY A 51 6.66 -6.89 12.43
CA GLY A 51 6.77 -8.34 12.29
C GLY A 51 7.06 -8.81 10.86
N THR A 52 6.64 -10.02 10.52
CA THR A 52 6.95 -10.67 9.23
C THR A 52 5.87 -10.47 8.15
N THR A 53 4.74 -9.86 8.50
CA THR A 53 3.63 -9.59 7.58
C THR A 53 4.06 -8.83 6.31
N PRO A 54 4.83 -7.73 6.39
CA PRO A 54 5.22 -6.99 5.19
C PRO A 54 6.41 -7.61 4.44
N ALA A 55 7.02 -8.70 4.93
CA ALA A 55 8.31 -9.18 4.42
C ALA A 55 8.29 -9.51 2.92
N LYS A 56 7.25 -10.20 2.44
CA LYS A 56 7.11 -10.53 1.00
C LYS A 56 6.85 -9.29 0.14
N PHE A 57 6.05 -8.36 0.66
CA PHE A 57 5.77 -7.10 0.00
C PHE A 57 7.05 -6.25 -0.13
N PHE A 58 7.85 -6.13 0.94
CA PHE A 58 9.11 -5.40 0.88
C PHE A 58 10.14 -6.06 -0.02
N ALA A 59 10.24 -7.39 -0.01
CA ALA A 59 11.11 -8.11 -0.95
C ALA A 59 10.73 -7.78 -2.41
N ALA A 60 9.44 -7.84 -2.75
CA ALA A 60 8.96 -7.47 -4.07
C ALA A 60 9.19 -5.97 -4.38
N LEU A 61 8.90 -5.08 -3.44
CA LEU A 61 9.09 -3.63 -3.61
C LEU A 61 10.56 -3.27 -3.86
N SER A 62 11.49 -3.95 -3.18
CA SER A 62 12.94 -3.73 -3.34
C SER A 62 13.49 -4.16 -4.71
N ALA A 63 12.72 -4.95 -5.47
CA ALA A 63 13.07 -5.38 -6.81
C ALA A 63 12.54 -4.44 -7.91
N ILE A 64 11.73 -3.42 -7.56
CA ILE A 64 11.27 -2.41 -8.50
C ILE A 64 12.42 -1.44 -8.81
N PRO A 65 12.71 -1.18 -10.10
CA PRO A 65 13.82 -0.32 -10.53
C PRO A 65 13.60 1.17 -10.25
#